data_AF-R5LLD6-F1
#
_entry.id   AF-R5LLD6-F1
#
_cell.length_a   1.000
_cell.length_b   1.000
_cell.length_c   1.000
_cell.angle_alpha   90.00
_cell.angle_beta   90.00
_cell.angle_gamma   90.00
#
_symmetry.space_group_name_H-M   'P 1'
#
loop_
_entity.id
_entity.type
_entity.pdbx_description
1 polymer ?
#
loop_
_entity_poly.entity_id
_entity_poly.type
_entity_poly.pdbx_seq_one_letter_code
_entity_poly.pdbx_strand_id
1 'polypeptide(L)' 'MPGLGTIVNAAAIVAGGLFGLLCGKLMKPRIQESLTIACGVCVIFLGIAGAMEKMLSAAADGTLSSGAR' A
#
# COMPACT_ATOMS: atom_id res chain seq x y z
N MET A 1 -10.95 1.07 -22.55
CA MET A 1 -9.93 2.15 -22.60
C MET A 1 -8.88 1.86 -21.54
N PRO A 2 -7.62 1.58 -21.91
CA PRO A 2 -6.54 1.52 -20.92
C PRO A 2 -6.48 2.87 -20.17
N GLY A 3 -6.41 2.85 -18.84
CA GLY A 3 -6.29 4.05 -17.99
C GLY A 3 -7.57 4.55 -17.33
N LEU A 4 -8.77 4.30 -17.88
CA LEU A 4 -10.02 4.78 -17.25
C LEU A 4 -10.22 4.13 -15.87
N GLY A 5 -9.94 2.82 -15.77
CA GLY A 5 -10.02 2.09 -14.50
C GLY A 5 -9.05 2.60 -13.42
N THR A 6 -7.84 3.03 -13.82
CA THR A 6 -6.85 3.62 -12.91
C THR A 6 -7.31 4.95 -12.36
N ILE A 7 -7.87 5.81 -13.22
CA ILE A 7 -8.41 7.11 -12.82
C ILE A 7 -9.57 6.93 -11.85
N VAL A 8 -10.50 6.01 -12.14
CA VAL A 8 -11.64 5.72 -11.25
C VAL A 8 -11.17 5.15 -9.92
N ASN A 9 -10.19 4.25 -9.90
CA ASN A 9 -9.62 3.69 -8.68
C ASN A 9 -8.97 4.79 -7.80
N ALA A 10 -8.13 5.63 -8.40
CA ALA A 10 -7.50 6.73 -7.69
C ALA A 10 -8.53 7.73 -7.14
N ALA A 11 -9.54 8.08 -7.93
CA ALA A 11 -10.63 8.95 -7.50
C ALA A 11 -11.42 8.34 -6.33
N ALA A 12 -11.67 7.03 -6.35
CA ALA A 12 -12.35 6.32 -5.26
C ALA A 12 -11.52 6.33 -3.96
N ILE A 13 -10.20 6.17 -4.04
CA ILE A 13 -9.31 6.27 -2.86
C ILE A 13 -9.39 7.68 -2.25
N VAL A 14 -9.29 8.73 -3.07
CA VAL A 14 -9.37 10.12 -2.62
C VAL A 14 -10.73 10.41 -1.97
N ALA A 15 -11.82 10.00 -2.63
CA ALA A 15 -13.17 10.16 -2.10
C ALA A 15 -13.37 9.40 -0.78
N GLY A 16 -12.89 8.15 -0.70
CA GLY A 16 -12.92 7.34 0.53
C GLY A 16 -12.10 7.96 1.67
N GLY A 17 -10.95 8.57 1.37
CA GLY A 17 -10.14 9.30 2.35
C GLY A 17 -10.84 10.55 2.90
N LEU A 18 -11.46 11.35 2.02
CA LEU A 18 -12.27 12.50 2.44
C LEU A 18 -13.47 12.06 3.29
N PHE A 19 -14.16 11.00 2.87
CA PHE A 19 -15.29 10.45 3.62
C PHE A 19 -14.84 9.90 4.98
N GLY A 20 -13.67 9.24 5.04
CA GLY A 20 -13.03 8.79 6.26
C GLY A 20 -12.64 9.93 7.22
N LEU A 21 -12.27 11.11 6.71
CA LEU A 21 -12.02 12.30 7.54
C LEU A 21 -13.31 12.86 8.14
N LEU A 22 -14.42 12.87 7.39
CA LEU A 22 -15.72 13.33 7.87
C LEU A 22 -16.35 12.34 8.87
N CYS A 23 -16.37 11.05 8.52
CA CYS A 23 -17.00 9.99 9.34
C CYS A 23 -16.06 9.36 10.38
N GLY A 24 -14.76 9.60 10.31
CA GLY A 24 -13.77 8.97 11.20
C GLY A 24 -14.02 9.28 12.67
N LYS A 25 -14.58 10.45 12.99
CA LYS A 25 -14.98 10.83 14.36
C LYS A 25 -16.14 10.01 14.92
N LEU A 26 -16.92 9.30 14.09
CA LEU A 26 -17.96 8.37 14.56
C LEU A 26 -17.36 7.02 15.02
N MET A 27 -16.15 6.68 14.59
CA MET A 27 -15.49 5.44 15.04
C MET A 27 -14.96 5.57 16.47
N LYS A 28 -15.17 4.50 17.25
CA LYS A 28 -14.61 4.39 18.60
C LYS A 28 -13.07 4.41 18.56
N PRO A 29 -12.41 5.04 19.54
CA PRO A 29 -10.94 5.18 19.56
C PRO A 29 -10.20 3.84 19.46
N ARG A 30 -10.69 2.79 20.13
CA ARG A 30 -10.13 1.43 20.03
C ARG A 30 -10.09 0.88 18.60
N ILE A 31 -11.11 1.18 17.79
CA ILE A 31 -11.19 0.71 16.40
C ILE A 31 -10.20 1.50 15.54
N GLN A 32 -10.12 2.82 15.70
CA GLN A 32 -9.11 3.63 14.99
C GLN A 32 -7.69 3.16 15.31
N GLU A 33 -7.38 2.92 16.58
CA GLU A 33 -6.07 2.45 17.02
C GLU A 33 -5.71 1.09 16.41
N SER A 34 -6.64 0.14 16.45
CA SER A 34 -6.45 -1.18 15.84
C SER A 34 -6.23 -1.09 14.32
N LEU A 35 -7.03 -0.29 13.63
CA LEU A 35 -6.90 -0.07 12.18
C LEU A 35 -5.59 0.63 11.83
N THR A 36 -5.17 1.61 12.64
CA THR A 36 -3.91 2.35 12.45
C THR A 36 -2.72 1.42 12.55
N ILE A 37 -2.68 0.56 13.58
CA ILE A 37 -1.62 -0.43 13.75
C ILE A 37 -1.62 -1.42 12.58
N ALA A 38 -2.79 -1.94 12.20
CA ALA A 38 -2.91 -2.87 11.08
C ALA A 38 -2.41 -2.25 9.76
N CYS A 39 -2.85 -1.03 9.44
CA CYS A 39 -2.37 -0.30 8.28
C CYS A 39 -0.85 -0.05 8.35
N GLY A 40 -0.32 0.33 9.52
CA GLY A 40 1.10 0.52 9.73
C GLY A 40 1.92 -0.74 9.42
N VAL A 41 1.47 -1.90 9.91
CA VAL A 41 2.10 -3.19 9.61
C VAL A 41 2.05 -3.46 8.09
N CYS A 42 0.90 -3.27 7.43
CA CYS A 42 0.78 -3.45 5.98
C CYS A 42 1.76 -2.55 5.20
N VAL A 43 1.91 -1.29 5.59
CA VAL A 43 2.81 -0.33 4.93
C VAL A 43 4.28 -0.73 5.10
N ILE A 44 4.67 -1.27 6.25
CA ILE A 44 6.03 -1.81 6.46
C ILE A 44 6.32 -2.94 5.45
N PHE A 45 5.40 -3.89 5.31
CA PHE A 45 5.53 -4.96 4.32
C PHE A 45 5.60 -4.44 2.89
N LEU A 46 4.76 -3.46 2.55
CA LEU A 46 4.77 -2.84 1.22
C LEU A 46 6.11 -2.14 0.92
N GLY A 47 6.69 -1.47 1.93
CA GLY A 47 8.00 -0.82 1.82
C GLY A 47 9.15 -1.82 1.64
N ILE A 48 9.15 -2.90 2.41
CA ILE A 48 10.13 -3.99 2.26
C ILE A 48 10.01 -4.63 0.87
N ALA A 49 8.80 -4.95 0.43
CA ALA A 49 8.54 -5.54 -0.88
C ALA A 49 9.04 -4.62 -2.02
N GLY A 50 8.74 -3.32 -1.94
CA GLY A 50 9.20 -2.33 -2.92
C GLY A 50 10.72 -2.18 -2.95
N ALA A 51 11.39 -2.21 -1.81
CA ALA A 51 12.86 -2.21 -1.75
C ALA A 51 13.45 -3.50 -2.36
N MET A 52 12.87 -4.66 -2.02
CA MET A 52 13.28 -5.95 -2.57
C MET A 52 13.08 -6.03 -4.09
N GLU A 53 12.05 -5.40 -4.66
CA GLU A 53 11.84 -5.36 -6.11
C GLU A 53 13.05 -4.79 -6.88
N LYS A 54 13.78 -3.85 -6.28
CA LYS A 54 14.97 -3.24 -6.88
C LYS A 54 16.29 -3.92 -6.48
N MET A 55 16.30 -4.61 -5.33
CA MET A 55 17.51 -5.25 -4.82
C MET A 55 17.63 -6.72 -5.20
N LEU A 56 16.52 -7.41 -5.49
CA LEU A 56 16.48 -8.85 -5.78
C LEU A 56 16.18 -9.07 -7.25
N SER A 57 17.20 -9.43 -8.02
CA SER A 57 17.07 -9.74 -9.45
C SER A 57 17.12 -11.26 -9.62
N ALA A 58 16.05 -11.83 -10.18
CA ALA A 58 16.05 -13.21 -10.63
C ALA A 58 16.59 -13.28 -12.06
N ALA A 59 17.67 -14.03 -12.25
CA ALA A 59 18.20 -14.35 -13.57
C ALA A 59 17.46 -15.54 -14.19
N ALA A 60 17.48 -15.62 -15.52
CA ALA A 60 16.74 -16.64 -16.28
C ALA A 60 17.25 -18.08 -16.04
N ASP A 61 18.46 -18.23 -15.49
CA ASP A 61 19.05 -19.50 -15.06
C ASP A 61 18.59 -19.95 -13.66
N GLY A 62 17.68 -19.21 -13.04
CA GLY A 62 17.16 -19.49 -11.70
C GLY A 62 18.03 -18.96 -10.57
N THR A 63 19.11 -18.23 -10.88
CA THR A 63 19.94 -17.61 -9.84
C THR A 63 19.30 -16.33 -9.31
N LEU A 64 19.32 -16.16 -7.99
CA LEU A 64 18.88 -14.94 -7.31
C LEU A 64 20.11 -14.12 -6.97
N SER A 65 20.18 -12.89 -7.44
CA SER A 65 21.21 -11.92 -7.08
C SER A 65 20.61 -10.84 -6.20
N SER A 66 21.25 -10.57 -5.06
CA SER A 66 20.90 -9.47 -4.17
C SER A 66 21.99 -8.41 -4.18
N GLY A 67 21.62 -7.16 -4.43
CA GLY A 67 22.55 -6.03 -4.44
C GLY A 67 21.89 -4.74 -4.90
N ALA A 68 22.30 -3.60 -4.35
CA ALA A 68 21.95 -2.31 -4.90
C ALA A 68 22.79 -2.09 -6.17
N ARG A 69 22.13 -1.98 -7.34
CA ARG A 69 22.77 -1.39 -8.52
C ARG A 69 22.98 0.10 -8.31
#